data_AF-A0A7X0NXS7-F1
#
_entry.id   AF-A0A7X0NXS7-F1
#
_cell.length_a   1.000
_cell.length_b   1.000
_cell.length_c   1.000
_cell.angle_alpha   90.00
_cell.angle_beta   90.00
_cell.angle_gamma   90.00
#
_symmetry.space_group_name_H-M   'P 1'
#
loop_
_entity.id
_entity.type
_entity.pdbx_description
1 polymer ?
#
loop_
_entity_poly.entity_id
_entity_poly.type
_entity_poly.pdbx_seq_one_letter_code
_entity_poly.pdbx_strand_id
1 'polypeptide(L)'
;MSRVSDVDRDRAVELVQQAYADGRLDPAELEARLERALTATSAHELAPVVADLPGEEPVRLESVGGRVTRTGDWQVPRRLRIDSEYGSVRLDLTQAHAPYAQVDIELRLAYGRALIILPAGASADADGVRTEWGRVICKAPGRPRPGGLHVHVAGELPYGRLIIRSSRKR
;
A
#
# COMPACT_ATOMS: atom_id res chain seq x y z
N MET A 1 -17.37 6.78 -18.08
CA MET A 1 -17.61 6.70 -16.62
C MET A 1 -18.01 5.27 -16.30
N SER A 2 -17.26 4.56 -15.45
CA SER A 2 -17.54 3.15 -15.14
C SER A 2 -18.63 3.07 -14.06
N ARG A 3 -19.69 2.30 -14.32
CA ARG A 3 -20.78 2.02 -13.37
C ARG A 3 -20.26 1.05 -12.32
N VAL A 4 -20.58 1.30 -11.05
CA VAL A 4 -20.17 0.45 -9.93
C VAL A 4 -21.04 -0.81 -9.90
N SER A 5 -20.45 -1.98 -9.65
CA SER A 5 -21.19 -3.25 -9.51
C SER A 5 -21.72 -3.43 -8.08
N ASP A 6 -22.69 -4.34 -7.89
CA ASP A 6 -23.15 -4.72 -6.55
C ASP A 6 -21.99 -5.23 -5.68
N VAL A 7 -21.07 -6.00 -6.28
CA VAL A 7 -19.86 -6.51 -5.61
C VAL A 7 -18.96 -5.40 -5.07
N ASP A 8 -18.83 -4.29 -5.80
CA ASP A 8 -18.04 -3.15 -5.34
C ASP A 8 -18.71 -2.45 -4.14
N ARG A 9 -20.05 -2.33 -4.17
CA ARG A 9 -20.82 -1.77 -3.04
C ARG A 9 -20.73 -2.65 -1.81
N ASP A 10 -20.89 -3.95 -1.96
CA ASP A 10 -20.81 -4.92 -0.86
C ASP A 10 -19.43 -4.87 -0.19
N ARG A 11 -18.36 -4.82 -0.99
CA ARG A 11 -17.00 -4.62 -0.47
C ARG A 11 -16.87 -3.33 0.32
N ALA A 12 -17.35 -2.20 -0.21
CA ALA A 12 -17.25 -0.93 0.50
C ALA A 12 -18.01 -0.96 1.84
N VAL A 13 -19.16 -1.63 1.90
CA VAL A 13 -19.92 -1.85 3.13
C VAL A 13 -19.11 -2.65 4.14
N GLU A 14 -18.47 -3.75 3.74
CA GLU A 14 -17.61 -4.55 4.62
C GLU A 14 -16.49 -3.72 5.23
N LEU A 15 -15.84 -2.84 4.45
CA LEU A 15 -14.75 -1.99 4.93
C LEU A 15 -15.20 -0.94 5.93
N VAL A 16 -16.37 -0.35 5.68
CA VAL A 16 -17.02 0.62 6.59
C VAL A 16 -17.38 -0.06 7.92
N GLN A 17 -17.95 -1.27 7.87
CA GLN A 17 -18.28 -2.03 9.08
C GLN A 17 -17.04 -2.45 9.86
N GLN A 18 -15.98 -2.89 9.18
CA GLN A 18 -14.71 -3.26 9.81
C GLN A 18 -14.07 -2.07 10.51
N ALA A 19 -14.07 -0.89 9.88
CA ALA A 19 -13.50 0.31 10.48
C ALA A 19 -14.25 0.77 11.75
N TYR A 20 -15.57 0.55 11.82
CA TYR A 20 -16.35 0.74 13.04
C TYR A 20 -16.00 -0.29 14.12
N ALA A 21 -15.87 -1.57 13.75
CA ALA A 21 -15.44 -2.61 14.69
C ALA A 21 -14.03 -2.33 15.28
N ASP A 22 -13.16 -1.72 14.48
CA ASP A 22 -11.82 -1.28 14.89
C ASP A 22 -11.82 0.03 15.71
N GLY A 23 -13.00 0.63 15.97
CA GLY A 23 -13.17 1.85 16.75
C GLY A 23 -12.69 3.12 16.06
N ARG A 24 -12.54 3.10 14.73
CA ARG A 24 -12.05 4.24 13.94
C ARG A 24 -13.15 5.14 13.40
N LEU A 25 -14.38 4.63 13.39
CA LEU A 25 -15.58 5.37 13.03
C LEU A 25 -16.50 5.42 14.24
N ASP A 26 -17.14 6.56 14.44
CA ASP A 26 -18.27 6.63 15.34
C ASP A 26 -19.56 6.08 14.67
N PRO A 27 -20.64 5.84 15.43
CA PRO A 27 -21.88 5.31 14.88
C PRO A 27 -22.53 6.18 13.79
N ALA A 28 -22.40 7.51 13.87
CA ALA A 28 -22.97 8.43 12.90
C ALA A 28 -22.15 8.43 11.60
N GLU A 29 -20.82 8.34 11.70
CA GLU A 29 -19.93 8.16 10.56
C GLU A 29 -20.15 6.82 9.85
N LEU A 30 -20.39 5.74 10.61
CA LEU A 30 -20.74 4.43 10.07
C LEU A 30 -22.02 4.54 9.21
N GLU A 31 -23.10 5.09 9.77
CA GLU A 31 -24.40 5.19 9.08
C GLU A 31 -24.29 6.03 7.79
N ALA A 32 -23.67 7.21 7.87
CA ALA A 32 -23.50 8.09 6.73
C ALA A 32 -22.65 7.47 5.61
N ARG A 33 -21.64 6.66 5.96
CA ARG A 33 -20.79 5.97 4.98
C ARG A 33 -21.48 4.75 4.37
N LEU A 34 -22.26 4.00 5.15
CA LEU A 34 -23.06 2.88 4.64
C LEU A 34 -24.12 3.34 3.66
N GLU A 35 -24.84 4.43 3.97
CA GLU A 35 -25.83 5.02 3.06
C GLU A 35 -25.17 5.41 1.73
N ARG A 36 -24.05 6.14 1.79
CA ARG A 36 -23.30 6.54 0.60
C ARG A 36 -22.76 5.36 -0.19
N ALA A 37 -22.29 4.30 0.46
CA ALA A 37 -21.84 3.08 -0.21
C ALA A 37 -22.98 2.43 -0.99
N LEU A 38 -24.14 2.26 -0.36
CA LEU A 38 -25.29 1.57 -0.93
C LEU A 38 -25.97 2.34 -2.06
N THR A 39 -25.94 3.68 -2.01
CA THR A 39 -26.51 4.54 -3.06
C THR A 39 -25.54 4.87 -4.19
N ALA A 40 -24.26 4.52 -4.07
CA ALA A 40 -23.26 4.83 -5.08
C ALA A 40 -23.56 4.13 -6.41
N THR A 41 -23.61 4.91 -7.49
CA THR A 41 -23.86 4.42 -8.85
C THR A 41 -22.59 4.39 -9.69
N SER A 42 -21.54 5.08 -9.24
CA SER A 42 -20.27 5.20 -9.93
C SER A 42 -19.07 4.95 -9.00
N ALA A 43 -17.95 4.50 -9.58
CA ALA A 43 -16.71 4.28 -8.83
C ALA A 43 -16.16 5.56 -8.16
N HIS A 44 -16.46 6.74 -8.71
CA HIS A 44 -16.03 8.01 -8.13
C HIS A 44 -16.83 8.38 -6.86
N GLU A 45 -18.10 7.98 -6.78
CA GLU A 45 -18.92 8.14 -5.58
C GLU A 45 -18.49 7.20 -4.44
N LEU A 46 -18.02 5.99 -4.80
CA LEU A 46 -17.58 4.98 -3.85
C LEU A 46 -16.17 5.24 -3.28
N ALA A 47 -15.26 5.77 -4.10
CA ALA A 47 -13.89 6.07 -3.72
C ALA A 47 -13.74 6.86 -2.39
N PRO A 48 -14.47 7.98 -2.14
CA PRO A 48 -14.34 8.71 -0.89
C PRO A 48 -14.91 7.98 0.33
N VAL A 49 -15.76 6.96 0.16
CA VAL A 49 -16.38 6.22 1.28
C VAL A 49 -15.34 5.36 2.01
N VAL A 50 -14.40 4.80 1.24
CA VAL A 50 -13.36 3.87 1.72
C VAL A 50 -11.95 4.46 1.61
N ALA A 51 -11.83 5.77 1.34
CA ALA A 51 -10.55 6.43 1.07
C ALA A 51 -9.60 6.41 2.26
N ASP A 52 -10.09 6.32 3.47
CA ASP A 52 -9.35 6.30 4.74
C ASP A 52 -9.53 4.99 5.49
N LEU A 53 -10.32 4.07 4.93
CA LEU A 53 -10.63 2.79 5.55
C LEU A 53 -9.63 1.71 5.11
N PRO A 54 -9.17 0.85 6.04
CA PRO A 54 -8.36 -0.29 5.66
C PRO A 54 -9.22 -1.32 4.93
N GLY A 55 -8.88 -1.66 3.67
CA GLY A 55 -9.79 -2.58 2.98
C GLY A 55 -9.64 -2.96 1.51
N GLU A 56 -8.83 -2.28 0.72
CA GLU A 56 -8.52 -2.83 -0.60
C GLU A 56 -7.68 -4.10 -0.40
N GLU A 57 -8.16 -5.27 -0.84
CA GLU A 57 -7.38 -6.49 -0.72
C GLU A 57 -6.01 -6.26 -1.38
N PRO A 58 -4.90 -6.51 -0.65
CA PRO A 58 -3.60 -6.24 -1.21
C PRO A 58 -3.37 -7.16 -2.40
N VAL A 59 -2.81 -6.60 -3.47
CA VAL A 59 -2.23 -7.43 -4.52
C VAL A 59 -1.11 -8.24 -3.87
N ARG A 60 -1.22 -9.57 -3.91
CA ARG A 60 -0.26 -10.48 -3.29
C ARG A 60 0.78 -10.94 -4.31
N LEU A 61 2.05 -10.85 -3.93
CA LEU A 61 3.18 -11.45 -4.64
C LEU A 61 3.87 -12.46 -3.72
N GLU A 62 3.84 -13.73 -4.10
CA GLU A 62 4.36 -14.82 -3.27
C GLU A 62 5.58 -15.48 -3.94
N SER A 63 6.62 -15.75 -3.15
CA SER A 63 7.82 -16.43 -3.64
C SER A 63 8.56 -17.15 -2.51
N VAL A 64 8.63 -18.49 -2.57
CA VAL A 64 9.41 -19.26 -1.56
C VAL A 64 10.91 -18.98 -1.70
N GLY A 65 11.41 -18.97 -2.93
CA GLY A 65 12.80 -18.69 -3.28
C GLY A 65 12.89 -17.91 -4.59
N GLY A 66 13.89 -17.03 -4.73
CA GLY A 66 14.18 -16.33 -5.98
C GLY A 66 14.12 -14.81 -5.88
N ARG A 67 13.80 -14.14 -7.00
CA ARG A 67 13.77 -12.67 -7.05
C ARG A 67 12.42 -12.16 -7.56
N VAL A 68 11.67 -11.48 -6.70
CA VAL A 68 10.48 -10.72 -7.09
C VAL A 68 10.93 -9.36 -7.61
N THR A 69 10.72 -9.09 -8.90
CA THR A 69 11.07 -7.81 -9.54
C THR A 69 9.85 -7.16 -10.17
N ARG A 70 9.65 -5.87 -9.90
CA ARG A 70 8.69 -5.00 -10.59
C ARG A 70 9.42 -3.73 -11.05
N THR A 71 9.46 -3.51 -12.35
CA THR A 71 10.15 -2.37 -13.00
C THR A 71 9.39 -1.93 -14.25
N GLY A 72 9.64 -0.70 -14.71
CA GLY A 72 9.01 -0.17 -15.92
C GLY A 72 7.67 0.52 -15.63
N ASP A 73 6.82 0.62 -16.65
CA ASP A 73 5.49 1.22 -16.57
C ASP A 73 4.46 0.19 -16.11
N TRP A 74 4.51 -0.11 -14.82
CA TRP A 74 3.53 -0.97 -14.17
C TRP A 74 2.63 -0.12 -13.27
N GLN A 75 1.37 -0.53 -13.16
CA GLN A 75 0.41 0.13 -12.27
C GLN A 75 0.65 -0.32 -10.83
N VAL A 76 1.02 0.63 -9.98
CA VAL A 76 1.25 0.37 -8.55
C VAL A 76 -0.11 0.26 -7.87
N PRO A 77 -0.46 -0.90 -7.30
CA PRO A 77 -1.69 -1.03 -6.55
C PRO A 77 -1.57 -0.20 -5.27
N ARG A 78 -2.71 0.25 -4.77
CA ARG A 78 -2.76 1.01 -3.53
C ARG A 78 -2.22 0.23 -2.33
N ARG A 79 -2.47 -1.09 -2.31
CA ARG A 79 -1.96 -2.03 -1.32
C ARG A 79 -1.24 -3.18 -1.99
N LEU A 80 0.00 -3.39 -1.60
CA LEU A 80 0.86 -4.44 -2.12
C LEU A 80 1.37 -5.28 -0.96
N ARG A 81 1.15 -6.59 -0.99
CA ARG A 81 1.73 -7.52 -0.02
C ARG A 81 2.71 -8.45 -0.72
N ILE A 82 3.88 -8.62 -0.12
CA ILE A 82 4.92 -9.50 -0.65
C ILE A 82 5.33 -10.48 0.44
N ASP A 83 5.05 -11.76 0.20
CA ASP A 83 5.43 -12.86 1.06
C ASP A 83 6.58 -13.62 0.41
N SER A 84 7.72 -13.69 1.09
CA SER A 84 8.84 -14.48 0.61
C SER A 84 9.71 -15.03 1.74
N GLU A 85 9.95 -16.34 1.72
CA GLU A 85 10.77 -16.98 2.75
C GLU A 85 12.27 -16.72 2.51
N TYR A 86 12.71 -16.92 1.27
CA TYR A 86 14.07 -16.67 0.83
C TYR A 86 14.09 -15.81 -0.43
N GLY A 87 15.03 -14.86 -0.53
CA GLY A 87 15.35 -14.24 -1.81
C GLY A 87 15.50 -12.73 -1.79
N SER A 88 15.14 -12.09 -2.90
CA SER A 88 15.23 -10.64 -3.02
C SER A 88 14.02 -10.00 -3.68
N VAL A 89 13.57 -8.89 -3.12
CA VAL A 89 12.50 -8.07 -3.67
C VAL A 89 13.12 -6.81 -4.25
N ARG A 90 12.79 -6.47 -5.50
CA ARG A 90 13.11 -5.19 -6.11
C ARG A 90 11.85 -4.55 -6.66
N LEU A 91 11.46 -3.44 -6.06
CA LEU A 91 10.38 -2.59 -6.55
C LEU A 91 11.00 -1.29 -7.07
N ASP A 92 10.83 -1.05 -8.36
CA ASP A 92 11.24 0.19 -9.02
C ASP A 92 9.99 0.98 -9.40
N LEU A 93 9.75 2.05 -8.64
CA LEU A 93 8.60 2.94 -8.79
C LEU A 93 8.95 4.17 -9.63
N THR A 94 10.16 4.23 -10.21
CA THR A 94 10.63 5.42 -10.93
C THR A 94 9.95 5.65 -12.27
N GLN A 95 9.44 4.60 -12.89
CA GLN A 95 8.67 4.63 -14.14
C GLN A 95 7.24 4.10 -13.92
N ALA A 96 6.88 3.79 -12.68
CA ALA A 96 5.61 3.15 -12.37
C ALA A 96 4.50 4.20 -12.25
N HIS A 97 3.29 3.81 -12.66
CA HIS A 97 2.11 4.66 -12.54
C HIS A 97 1.40 4.37 -11.20
N ALA A 98 1.49 5.31 -10.26
CA ALA A 98 0.74 5.27 -9.01
C ALA A 98 -0.32 6.40 -9.04
N PRO A 99 -1.61 6.08 -9.31
CA PRO A 99 -2.67 7.09 -9.34
C PRO A 99 -3.06 7.58 -7.93
N TYR A 100 -2.36 7.12 -6.90
CA TYR A 100 -2.66 7.36 -5.49
C TYR A 100 -1.59 8.26 -4.87
N ALA A 101 -2.01 9.15 -3.96
CA ALA A 101 -1.08 9.95 -3.17
C ALA A 101 -0.29 9.09 -2.15
N GLN A 102 -0.88 7.98 -1.71
CA GLN A 102 -0.27 7.03 -0.78
C GLN A 102 -0.41 5.58 -1.27
N VAL A 103 0.66 4.80 -1.09
CA VAL A 103 0.70 3.35 -1.33
C VAL A 103 1.22 2.65 -0.07
N ASP A 104 0.53 1.58 0.33
CA ASP A 104 0.91 0.73 1.45
C ASP A 104 1.58 -0.56 0.94
N ILE A 105 2.78 -0.85 1.45
CA ILE A 105 3.56 -2.05 1.09
C ILE A 105 3.80 -2.88 2.35
N GLU A 106 3.19 -4.06 2.41
CA GLU A 106 3.42 -5.06 3.44
C GLU A 106 4.50 -6.05 2.96
N LEU A 107 5.57 -6.17 3.74
CA LEU A 107 6.70 -7.04 3.46
C LEU A 107 6.79 -8.13 4.54
N ARG A 108 6.66 -9.39 4.14
CA ARG A 108 6.91 -10.55 5.01
C ARG A 108 8.07 -11.35 4.41
N LEU A 109 9.27 -11.06 4.89
CA LEU A 109 10.52 -11.60 4.36
C LEU A 109 11.33 -12.26 5.47
N ALA A 110 11.38 -13.59 5.54
CA ALA A 110 12.20 -14.25 6.56
C ALA A 110 13.70 -13.94 6.34
N TYR A 111 14.19 -14.10 5.11
CA TYR A 111 15.58 -13.85 4.73
C TYR A 111 15.72 -12.96 3.49
N GLY A 112 16.88 -12.31 3.37
CA GLY A 112 17.32 -11.67 2.12
C GLY A 112 17.16 -10.14 2.09
N ARG A 113 16.82 -9.58 0.92
CA ARG A 113 16.82 -8.12 0.73
C ARG A 113 15.61 -7.60 -0.03
N ALA A 114 14.93 -6.60 0.53
CA ALA A 114 14.00 -5.73 -0.18
C ALA A 114 14.68 -4.41 -0.59
N LEU A 115 14.58 -4.05 -1.87
CA LEU A 115 15.00 -2.77 -2.41
C LEU A 115 13.81 -2.06 -3.04
N ILE A 116 13.46 -0.90 -2.51
CA ILE A 116 12.40 -0.04 -3.03
C ILE A 116 13.06 1.25 -3.56
N ILE A 117 12.79 1.57 -4.82
CA ILE A 117 13.30 2.76 -5.49
C ILE A 117 12.12 3.67 -5.79
N LEU A 118 12.09 4.83 -5.14
CA LEU A 118 11.01 5.80 -5.26
C LEU A 118 11.27 6.76 -6.43
N PRO A 119 10.21 7.30 -7.08
CA PRO A 119 10.34 8.37 -8.05
C PRO A 119 10.85 9.66 -7.39
N ALA A 120 11.31 10.60 -8.22
CA ALA A 120 11.81 11.88 -7.73
C ALA A 120 10.68 12.66 -7.04
N GLY A 121 10.95 13.20 -5.85
CA GLY A 121 9.98 13.96 -5.06
C GLY A 121 9.06 13.10 -4.16
N ALA A 122 9.10 11.77 -4.29
CA ALA A 122 8.40 10.87 -3.39
C ALA A 122 9.07 10.76 -2.01
N SER A 123 8.28 10.27 -1.06
CA SER A 123 8.64 10.07 0.34
C SER A 123 8.30 8.64 0.76
N ALA A 124 8.92 8.16 1.84
CA ALA A 124 8.56 6.87 2.41
C ALA A 124 8.72 6.83 3.92
N ASP A 125 7.75 6.18 4.56
CA ASP A 125 7.78 5.80 5.97
C ASP A 125 8.02 4.29 6.05
N ALA A 126 8.92 3.87 6.95
CA ALA A 126 9.24 2.47 7.19
C ALA A 126 9.19 2.11 8.69
N ASP A 127 8.57 2.96 9.51
CA ASP A 127 8.50 2.77 10.97
C ASP A 127 7.64 1.55 11.35
N GLY A 128 6.76 1.09 10.45
CA GLY A 128 5.97 -0.13 10.61
C GLY A 128 6.74 -1.44 10.37
N VAL A 129 8.04 -1.38 10.05
CA VAL A 129 8.87 -2.55 9.75
C VAL A 129 9.56 -3.07 11.00
N ARG A 130 9.39 -4.37 11.28
CA ARG A 130 10.03 -5.06 12.40
C ARG A 130 11.16 -5.97 11.91
N THR A 131 12.32 -5.89 12.57
CA THR A 131 13.48 -6.75 12.29
C THR A 131 14.09 -7.24 13.59
N GLU A 132 14.59 -8.48 13.64
CA GLU A 132 15.29 -9.01 14.82
C GLU A 132 16.81 -8.86 14.67
N TRP A 133 17.36 -9.42 13.60
CA TRP A 133 18.78 -9.37 13.22
C TRP A 133 19.01 -8.65 11.89
N GLY A 134 17.93 -8.12 11.31
CA GLY A 134 17.91 -7.41 10.05
C GLY A 134 18.36 -5.96 10.15
N ARG A 135 18.10 -5.21 9.07
CA ARG A 135 18.33 -3.76 9.06
C ARG A 135 17.37 -3.06 8.13
N VAL A 136 16.80 -1.95 8.61
CA VAL A 136 16.04 -1.01 7.79
C VAL A 136 16.91 0.21 7.47
N ILE A 137 17.00 0.56 6.19
CA ILE A 137 17.71 1.76 5.73
C ILE A 137 16.76 2.55 4.82
N CYS A 138 16.16 3.61 5.37
CA CYS A 138 15.42 4.59 4.57
C CYS A 138 16.30 5.80 4.26
N LYS A 139 16.58 6.05 2.98
CA LYS A 139 17.30 7.24 2.49
C LYS A 139 16.37 8.23 1.78
N ALA A 140 15.07 7.99 1.83
CA ALA A 140 14.05 8.88 1.29
C ALA A 140 13.57 9.85 2.39
N PRO A 141 12.95 10.99 2.01
CA PRO A 141 12.24 11.83 2.97
C PRO A 141 11.15 11.02 3.69
N GLY A 142 11.09 11.11 5.02
CA GLY A 142 10.11 10.37 5.83
C GLY A 142 8.68 10.94 5.79
N ARG A 143 8.54 12.25 5.54
CA ARG A 143 7.24 12.93 5.56
C ARG A 143 6.60 13.00 4.17
N PRO A 144 5.26 12.81 4.06
CA PRO A 144 4.51 13.07 2.84
C PRO A 144 4.81 14.46 2.29
N ARG A 145 4.93 14.57 0.97
CA ARG A 145 5.10 15.85 0.27
C ARG A 145 3.85 16.15 -0.55
N PRO A 146 3.38 17.41 -0.58
CA PRO A 146 2.25 17.78 -1.42
C PRO A 146 2.51 17.40 -2.89
N GLY A 147 1.58 16.65 -3.50
CA GLY A 147 1.68 16.20 -4.90
C GLY A 147 2.72 15.11 -5.18
N GLY A 148 3.41 14.59 -4.15
CA GLY A 148 4.36 13.49 -4.27
C GLY A 148 3.79 12.19 -3.71
N LEU A 149 4.15 11.06 -4.33
CA LEU A 149 3.83 9.74 -3.79
C LEU A 149 4.45 9.57 -2.39
N HIS A 150 3.64 9.12 -1.44
CA HIS A 150 4.08 8.65 -0.13
C HIS A 150 3.96 7.13 -0.06
N VAL A 151 5.04 6.44 0.30
CA VAL A 151 5.03 4.98 0.45
C VAL A 151 5.14 4.62 1.92
N HIS A 152 4.12 4.00 2.48
CA HIS A 152 4.18 3.42 3.81
C HIS A 152 4.59 1.95 3.71
N VAL A 153 5.66 1.57 4.41
CA VAL A 153 6.18 0.21 4.42
C VAL A 153 6.06 -0.38 5.81
N ALA A 154 5.47 -1.58 5.90
CA ALA A 154 5.31 -2.30 7.15
C ALA A 154 5.57 -3.80 6.97
N GLY A 155 5.68 -4.52 8.08
CA GLY A 155 5.75 -5.98 8.10
C GLY A 155 6.97 -6.52 8.83
N GLU A 156 7.27 -7.79 8.59
CA GLU A 156 8.24 -8.56 9.37
C GLU A 156 9.39 -9.01 8.48
N LEU A 157 10.61 -8.61 8.88
CA LEU A 157 11.86 -9.02 8.26
C LEU A 157 12.89 -9.48 9.31
N PRO A 158 12.69 -10.65 9.97
CA PRO A 158 13.53 -11.09 11.08
C PRO A 158 15.03 -11.04 10.77
N TYR A 159 15.43 -11.58 9.61
CA TYR A 159 16.83 -11.61 9.14
C TYR A 159 17.04 -10.78 7.86
N GLY A 160 16.00 -10.07 7.41
CA GLY A 160 16.01 -9.36 6.13
C GLY A 160 16.61 -7.95 6.21
N ARG A 161 17.03 -7.44 5.05
CA ARG A 161 17.43 -6.04 4.89
C ARG A 161 16.44 -5.29 4.01
N LEU A 162 15.89 -4.19 4.51
CA LEU A 162 15.12 -3.25 3.71
C LEU A 162 15.97 -2.02 3.36
N ILE A 163 16.00 -1.67 2.07
CA ILE A 163 16.60 -0.44 1.58
C ILE A 163 15.56 0.34 0.78
N ILE A 164 15.26 1.56 1.22
CA ILE A 164 14.43 2.51 0.48
C ILE A 164 15.31 3.68 0.06
N ARG A 165 15.25 4.03 -1.23
CA ARG A 165 15.98 5.18 -1.77
C ARG A 165 15.17 5.89 -2.83
N SER A 166 15.36 7.19 -2.96
CA SER A 166 14.81 7.97 -4.08
C SER A 166 15.75 7.90 -5.29
N SER A 167 15.18 7.98 -6.50
CA SER A 167 15.98 8.29 -7.69
C SER A 167 16.54 9.71 -7.60
N ARG A 168 17.71 9.93 -8.20
CA ARG A 168 18.25 11.30 -8.37
C ARG A 168 17.46 11.97 -9.50
N LYS A 169 17.05 13.24 -9.32
CA LYS A 169 16.62 14.08 -10.44
C LYS A 169 17.77 14.13 -11.46
N ARG A 170 17.49 13.80 -12.72
CA ARG A 170 18.34 14.17 -13.85
C ARG A 170 17.99 15.58 -14.27
#